data_AF-A0A7S9VWI5-F1
#
_entry.id   AF-A0A7S9VWI5-F1
#
_cell.length_a   1.000
_cell.length_b   1.000
_cell.length_c   1.000
_cell.angle_alpha   90.00
_cell.angle_beta   90.00
_cell.angle_gamma   90.00
#
_symmetry.space_group_name_H-M   'P 1'
#
loop_
_entity.id
_entity.type
_entity.pdbx_description
1 polymer ?
#
loop_
_entity_poly.entity_id
_entity_poly.type
_entity_poly.pdbx_seq_one_letter_code
_entity_poly.pdbx_strand_id
1 'polypeptide(L)'
;MGERIKSSLGQASGSQTSSMDWGLTAGMALLTVLERRAPGIKDEVRDELASWARKLEMQSDPAKLAQARSIRQLLTSSIFNR
;
A
#
# COMPACT_ATOMS: atom_id res chain seq x y z
N MET A 1 -30.51 39.23 -10.75
CA MET A 1 -30.76 37.94 -11.43
C MET A 1 -29.42 37.44 -11.95
N GLY A 2 -28.63 36.85 -11.05
CA GLY A 2 -27.25 36.45 -11.29
C GLY A 2 -27.16 34.94 -11.45
N GLU A 3 -27.53 34.43 -12.62
CA GLU A 3 -27.35 33.03 -12.99
C GLU A 3 -26.42 32.98 -14.20
N ARG A 4 -25.13 32.71 -13.98
CA ARG A 4 -24.21 32.13 -15.00
C ARG A 4 -22.82 31.72 -14.51
N ILE A 5 -22.56 31.69 -13.20
CA ILE A 5 -21.23 31.29 -12.67
C ILE A 5 -21.37 30.19 -11.60
N LYS A 6 -22.09 29.11 -11.90
CA LYS A 6 -22.12 27.91 -11.03
C LYS A 6 -21.96 26.57 -11.75
N SER A 7 -21.63 26.56 -13.04
CA SER A 7 -21.44 25.30 -13.79
C SER A 7 -19.98 24.88 -14.00
N SER A 8 -19.00 25.57 -13.41
CA SER A 8 -17.58 25.21 -13.56
C SER A 8 -16.90 24.68 -12.29
N LEU A 9 -17.66 24.43 -11.21
CA LEU A 9 -17.10 23.93 -9.94
C LEU A 9 -17.56 22.51 -9.56
N GLY A 10 -18.19 21.78 -10.49
CA GLY A 10 -18.65 20.41 -10.28
C GLY A 10 -17.74 19.32 -10.84
N GLN A 11 -16.63 19.69 -11.50
CA GLN A 11 -15.65 18.75 -12.06
C GLN A 11 -14.27 18.90 -11.39
N ALA A 12 -14.23 19.23 -10.10
CA ALA A 12 -13.09 18.81 -9.30
C ALA A 12 -13.31 17.33 -9.03
N SER A 13 -12.83 16.53 -9.99
CA SER A 13 -12.63 15.08 -9.94
C SER A 13 -12.63 14.62 -8.49
N GLY A 14 -13.70 13.92 -8.09
CA GLY A 14 -13.78 13.26 -6.80
C GLY A 14 -12.51 12.43 -6.68
N SER A 15 -11.55 12.98 -5.92
CA SER A 15 -10.32 12.30 -5.63
C SER A 15 -10.75 11.17 -4.72
N GLN A 16 -11.02 10.02 -5.33
CA GLN A 16 -10.77 8.74 -4.74
C GLN A 16 -9.28 8.70 -4.39
N THR A 17 -8.86 9.52 -3.42
CA THR A 17 -7.72 9.21 -2.59
C THR A 17 -8.19 7.98 -1.84
N SER A 18 -7.98 6.84 -2.50
CA SER A 18 -8.47 5.54 -2.09
C SER A 18 -7.97 5.32 -0.67
N SER A 19 -8.79 4.78 0.23
CA SER A 19 -8.33 4.42 1.59
C SER A 19 -7.07 3.52 1.55
N MET A 20 -6.84 2.86 0.41
CA MET A 20 -5.64 2.11 0.05
C MET A 20 -4.35 2.96 0.02
N ASP A 21 -4.42 4.23 -0.36
CA ASP A 21 -3.26 5.15 -0.43
C ASP A 21 -2.76 5.55 0.96
N TRP A 22 -3.68 5.73 1.93
CA TRP A 22 -3.31 6.11 3.29
C TRP A 22 -2.59 4.98 4.03
N GLY A 23 -3.02 3.73 3.85
CA GLY A 23 -2.34 2.57 4.44
C GLY A 23 -0.93 2.40 3.91
N LEU A 24 -0.76 2.57 2.59
CA LEU A 24 0.55 2.47 1.94
C LEU A 24 1.48 3.61 2.35
N THR A 25 0.97 4.84 2.40
CA THR A 25 1.70 6.03 2.85
C THR A 25 2.14 5.91 4.30
N ALA A 26 1.26 5.46 5.20
CA ALA A 26 1.59 5.22 6.60
C ALA A 26 2.66 4.13 6.75
N GLY A 27 2.54 3.04 5.98
CA GLY A 27 3.54 1.97 5.95
C GLY A 27 4.91 2.45 5.47
N MET A 28 4.96 3.28 4.42
CA MET A 28 6.20 3.89 3.94
C MET A 28 6.84 4.82 4.98
N ALA A 29 6.02 5.65 5.65
CA ALA A 29 6.50 6.55 6.69
C ALA A 29 7.11 5.77 7.86
N LEU A 30 6.44 4.71 8.31
CA LEU A 30 6.92 3.82 9.37
C LEU A 30 8.24 3.15 8.97
N LEU A 31 8.29 2.50 7.81
CA LEU A 31 9.50 1.83 7.30
C LEU A 31 10.68 2.82 7.15
N THR A 32 10.40 4.06 6.74
CA THR A 32 11.43 5.11 6.63
C THR A 32 11.97 5.53 8.00
N VAL A 33 11.11 5.64 9.01
CA VAL A 33 11.54 5.94 10.39
C VAL A 33 12.34 4.79 10.98
N LEU A 34 11.91 3.54 10.75
CA LEU A 34 12.60 2.34 11.21
C LEU A 34 13.98 2.21 10.58
N GLU A 35 14.11 2.41 9.27
CA GLU A 35 15.38 2.34 8.55
C GLU A 35 16.43 3.34 9.08
N ARG A 36 16.00 4.53 9.51
CA ARG A 36 16.90 5.52 10.14
C ARG A 36 17.45 5.07 11.50
N ARG A 37 16.74 4.20 12.20
CA ARG A 37 17.12 3.69 13.53
C ARG A 37 17.84 2.34 13.45
N ALA A 38 17.50 1.54 12.45
CA ALA A 38 18.06 0.22 12.18
C ALA A 38 18.27 0.07 10.66
N PRO A 39 19.46 0.42 10.15
CA PRO A 39 19.78 0.22 8.73
C PRO A 39 19.66 -1.26 8.36
N GLY A 40 18.98 -1.57 7.25
CA GLY A 40 18.71 -2.92 6.78
C GLY A 40 17.37 -3.52 7.27
N ILE A 41 16.64 -2.85 8.16
CA ILE A 41 15.34 -3.34 8.64
C ILE A 41 14.31 -3.46 7.51
N LYS A 42 14.43 -2.65 6.45
CA LYS A 42 13.59 -2.80 5.24
C LYS A 42 13.75 -4.17 4.60
N ASP A 43 14.96 -4.71 4.52
CA ASP A 43 15.22 -6.02 3.93
C ASP A 43 14.69 -7.13 4.84
N GLU A 44 14.88 -7.01 6.15
CA GLU A 44 14.30 -7.95 7.13
C GLU A 44 12.75 -7.98 7.06
N VAL A 45 12.10 -6.81 7.00
CA VAL A 45 10.64 -6.71 6.86
C VAL A 45 10.19 -7.29 5.53
N ARG A 46 10.94 -7.06 4.45
CA ARG A 46 10.66 -7.63 3.13
C ARG A 46 10.73 -9.15 3.15
N ASP A 47 11.76 -9.72 3.77
CA ASP A 47 11.97 -11.16 3.88
C ASP A 47 10.91 -11.82 4.73
N GLU A 48 10.50 -11.19 5.84
CA GLU A 48 9.44 -11.71 6.70
C GLU A 48 8.08 -11.68 6.00
N LEU A 49 7.77 -10.61 5.26
CA LEU A 49 6.57 -10.54 4.43
C LEU A 49 6.58 -11.61 3.32
N ALA A 50 7.73 -11.85 2.67
CA ALA A 50 7.88 -12.90 1.67
C ALA A 50 7.75 -14.31 2.26
N SER A 51 8.24 -14.52 3.49
CA SER A 51 8.04 -15.74 4.27
C SER A 51 6.56 -15.95 4.59
N TRP A 52 5.86 -14.89 5.00
CA TRP A 52 4.45 -14.97 5.35
C TRP A 52 3.56 -15.25 4.13
N ALA A 53 3.84 -14.62 2.98
CA ALA A 53 3.16 -14.93 1.72
C ALA A 53 3.31 -16.42 1.35
N ARG A 54 4.53 -16.99 1.48
CA ARG A 54 4.76 -18.42 1.25
C ARG A 54 3.95 -19.31 2.18
N LYS A 55 3.88 -18.97 3.48
CA LYS A 55 3.06 -19.71 4.45
C LYS A 55 1.57 -19.65 4.13
N LEU A 56 1.09 -18.53 3.59
CA LEU A 56 -0.30 -18.36 3.16
C LEU A 56 -0.60 -19.11 1.86
N GLU A 57 0.35 -19.16 0.92
CA GLU A 57 0.27 -19.94 -0.34
C GLU A 57 0.14 -21.44 -0.09
N MET A 58 0.66 -21.95 1.04
CA MET A 58 0.52 -23.35 1.45
C MET A 58 -0.88 -23.67 2.01
N GLN A 59 -1.73 -22.67 2.25
CA GLN A 59 -3.09 -22.88 2.74
C GLN A 59 -4.05 -23.04 1.55
N SER A 60 -4.94 -24.04 1.62
CA SER A 60 -5.96 -24.29 0.58
C SER A 60 -7.17 -23.33 0.65
N ASP A 61 -7.11 -22.31 1.51
CA ASP A 61 -8.19 -21.34 1.69
C ASP A 61 -8.07 -20.19 0.66
N PRO A 62 -9.11 -19.94 -0.16
CA PRO A 62 -9.09 -18.89 -1.16
C PRO A 62 -8.85 -17.48 -0.59
N ALA A 63 -9.30 -17.18 0.63
CA ALA A 63 -9.05 -15.90 1.28
C ALA A 63 -7.56 -15.73 1.64
N LYS A 64 -6.91 -16.81 2.05
CA LYS A 64 -5.46 -16.83 2.37
C LYS A 64 -4.62 -16.68 1.12
N LEU A 65 -5.02 -17.32 0.02
CA LEU A 65 -4.38 -17.14 -1.29
C LEU A 65 -4.52 -15.70 -1.81
N ALA A 66 -5.69 -15.07 -1.63
CA ALA A 66 -5.89 -13.66 -1.97
C ALA A 66 -5.00 -12.73 -1.14
N GLN A 67 -4.86 -13.01 0.16
CA GLN A 67 -3.96 -12.28 1.05
C GLN A 67 -2.50 -12.45 0.62
N ALA A 68 -2.06 -13.66 0.29
CA ALA A 68 -0.71 -13.91 -0.21
C ALA A 68 -0.41 -13.11 -1.48
N ARG A 69 -1.35 -13.08 -2.44
CA ARG A 69 -1.22 -12.30 -3.67
C ARG A 69 -1.10 -10.79 -3.39
N SER A 70 -1.85 -10.29 -2.42
CA SER A 70 -1.78 -8.88 -1.99
C SER A 70 -0.40 -8.54 -1.40
N ILE A 71 0.16 -9.44 -0.58
CA ILE A 71 1.51 -9.29 -0.03
C ILE A 71 2.56 -9.33 -1.16
N ARG A 72 2.43 -10.24 -2.13
CA ARG A 72 3.33 -10.29 -3.30
C ARG A 72 3.33 -8.98 -4.08
N GLN A 73 2.17 -8.37 -4.30
CA GLN A 73 2.06 -7.07 -4.96
C GLN A 73 2.72 -5.95 -4.14
N LEU A 74 2.59 -5.98 -2.81
CA LEU A 74 3.28 -5.04 -1.93
C LEU A 74 4.80 -5.16 -2.04
N LEU A 75 5.34 -6.39 -2.10
CA LEU A 75 6.78 -6.64 -2.22
C LEU A 75 7.39 -6.16 -3.54
N THR A 76 6.58 -6.02 -4.59
CA THR A 76 7.01 -5.46 -5.89
C THR A 76 6.78 -3.96 -6.00
N SER A 77 6.20 -3.33 -4.97
CA SER A 77 5.92 -1.90 -4.97
C SER A 77 7.17 -1.06 -4.72
N SER A 78 7.04 0.25 -4.96
CA SER A 78 8.09 1.24 -4.71
C SER A 78 8.52 1.36 -3.24
N ILE A 79 7.82 0.70 -2.30
CA ILE A 79 8.18 0.70 -0.87
C ILE A 79 9.49 -0.04 -0.65
N PHE A 80 9.69 -1.15 -1.39
CA PHE A 80 10.84 -2.04 -1.26
C PHE A 80 11.80 -1.99 -2.46
N ASN A 81 11.40 -1.38 -3.59
CA ASN A 81 12.26 -1.16 -4.73
C ASN A 81 12.92 0.22 -4.64
N ARG A 82 14.12 0.31 -4.05
CA ARG A 82 14.94 1.53 -4.06
C ARG A 82 16.42 1.22 -4.08
#